data_AF-A0A0M3G6I4-F1
#
_entry.id   AF-A0A0M3G6I4-F1
#
_cell.length_a   1.000
_cell.length_b   1.000
_cell.length_c   1.000
_cell.angle_alpha   90.00
_cell.angle_beta   90.00
_cell.angle_gamma   90.00
#
_symmetry.space_group_name_H-M   'P 1'
#
loop_
_entity.id
_entity.type
_entity.pdbx_description
1 polymer ?
#
loop_
_entity_poly.entity_id
_entity_poly.type
_entity_poly.pdbx_seq_one_letter_code
_entity_poly.pdbx_strand_id
1 'polypeptide(L)'
;MNIFIMRHGEAEVMANSDKARRLTAYGIKQAFSQGEWLKQHLSTLVINSLDRILVSPYVRAQETFHQVNQAFDLELENKLETWEGITPYGHAHSVIDYLEVLKHDGVKSVLIISHLPLVGEIVAELYGKRNPIPFYPATIAQLLWDGNKSEILMHQASREIHKID
;
A
#
# COMPACT_ATOMS: atom_id res chain seq x y z
N MET A 1 13.55 8.39 -1.65
CA MET A 1 12.58 7.73 -0.78
C MET A 1 11.94 6.61 -1.59
N ASN A 2 11.90 5.39 -1.05
CA ASN A 2 11.13 4.29 -1.61
C ASN A 2 9.67 4.41 -1.16
N ILE A 3 8.75 4.41 -2.10
CA ILE A 3 7.32 4.50 -1.83
C ILE A 3 6.69 3.22 -2.33
N PHE A 4 6.11 2.46 -1.41
CA PHE A 4 5.32 1.27 -1.68
C PHE A 4 3.85 1.64 -1.59
N ILE A 5 3.11 1.49 -2.68
CA ILE A 5 1.68 1.81 -2.76
C ILE A 5 0.92 0.51 -2.93
N MET A 6 0.06 0.18 -1.98
CA MET A 6 -0.72 -1.04 -1.96
C MET A 6 -2.21 -0.72 -2.01
N ARG A 7 -2.93 -1.34 -2.94
CA ARG A 7 -4.39 -1.42 -2.84
C ARG A 7 -4.76 -2.45 -1.78
N HIS A 8 -5.75 -2.17 -0.95
CA HIS A 8 -6.31 -3.16 -0.01
C HIS A 8 -6.63 -4.50 -0.70
N GLY A 9 -6.61 -5.61 0.06
CA GLY A 9 -6.98 -6.94 -0.42
C GLY A 9 -8.44 -7.05 -0.83
N GLU A 10 -8.85 -8.17 -1.44
CA GLU A 10 -10.25 -8.35 -1.84
C GLU A 10 -11.20 -8.21 -0.65
N ALA A 11 -12.27 -7.42 -0.83
CA ALA A 11 -13.24 -7.12 0.21
C ALA A 11 -14.64 -7.55 -0.19
N GLU A 12 -15.44 -7.94 0.79
CA GLU A 12 -16.84 -8.35 0.64
C GLU A 12 -17.64 -7.30 -0.12
N VAL A 13 -18.65 -7.71 -0.88
CA VAL A 13 -19.48 -6.76 -1.67
C VAL A 13 -20.52 -6.07 -0.80
N MET A 14 -21.02 -6.73 0.25
CA MET A 14 -22.10 -6.26 1.12
C MET A 14 -21.59 -6.00 2.53
N ALA A 15 -21.91 -4.83 3.09
CA ALA A 15 -21.74 -4.50 4.51
C ALA A 15 -22.72 -3.38 4.88
N ASN A 16 -22.82 -3.06 6.18
CA ASN A 16 -23.68 -1.97 6.67
C ASN A 16 -23.31 -0.59 6.09
N SER A 17 -22.07 -0.40 5.64
CA SER A 17 -21.58 0.76 4.89
C SER A 17 -20.31 0.40 4.10
N ASP A 18 -19.92 1.18 3.08
CA ASP A 18 -18.68 0.90 2.34
C ASP A 18 -17.44 0.89 3.24
N LYS A 19 -17.35 1.84 4.20
CA LYS A 19 -16.24 1.94 5.16
C LYS A 19 -16.13 0.70 6.06
N ALA A 20 -17.25 0.00 6.31
CA ALA A 20 -17.33 -1.18 7.17
C ALA A 20 -17.06 -2.52 6.45
N ARG A 21 -16.88 -2.51 5.13
CA ARG A 21 -16.59 -3.74 4.36
C ARG A 21 -15.28 -4.37 4.84
N ARG A 22 -15.36 -5.67 5.11
CA ARG A 22 -14.23 -6.51 5.54
C ARG A 22 -13.56 -7.18 4.35
N LEU A 23 -12.34 -7.64 4.55
CA LEU A 23 -11.67 -8.53 3.61
C LEU A 23 -12.44 -9.85 3.50
N THR A 24 -12.48 -10.42 2.29
CA THR A 24 -12.91 -11.80 2.11
C THR A 24 -11.85 -12.74 2.67
N ALA A 25 -12.18 -14.01 2.88
CA ALA A 25 -11.19 -15.04 3.24
C ALA A 25 -10.05 -15.14 2.21
N TYR A 26 -10.33 -14.84 0.94
CA TYR A 26 -9.32 -14.75 -0.10
C TYR A 26 -8.48 -13.49 0.04
N GLY A 27 -9.10 -12.32 0.25
CA GLY A 27 -8.39 -11.05 0.48
C GLY A 27 -7.43 -11.08 1.67
N ILE A 28 -7.78 -11.82 2.74
CA ILE A 28 -6.89 -12.08 3.88
C ILE A 28 -5.62 -12.81 3.42
N LYS A 29 -5.75 -13.92 2.68
CA LYS A 29 -4.61 -14.68 2.14
C LYS A 29 -3.78 -13.86 1.17
N GLN A 30 -4.43 -13.07 0.30
CA GLN A 30 -3.73 -12.17 -0.62
C GLN A 30 -2.86 -11.17 0.13
N ALA A 31 -3.42 -10.51 1.15
CA ALA A 31 -2.71 -9.50 1.94
C ALA A 31 -1.52 -10.09 2.70
N PHE A 32 -1.69 -11.28 3.31
CA PHE A 32 -0.60 -11.97 4.00
C PHE A 32 0.54 -12.34 3.04
N SER A 33 0.23 -12.97 1.90
CA SER A 33 1.22 -13.35 0.90
C SER A 33 1.98 -12.14 0.33
N GLN A 34 1.29 -11.01 0.15
CA GLN A 34 1.94 -9.76 -0.27
C GLN A 34 2.82 -9.16 0.84
N GLY A 35 2.47 -9.36 2.12
CA GLY A 35 3.34 -9.07 3.25
C GLY A 35 4.62 -9.89 3.24
N GLU A 36 4.53 -11.22 3.01
CA GLU A 36 5.70 -12.10 2.88
C GLU A 36 6.60 -11.67 1.72
N TRP A 37 6.00 -11.38 0.56
CA TRP A 37 6.72 -10.87 -0.60
C TRP A 37 7.42 -9.55 -0.28
N LEU A 38 6.73 -8.60 0.38
CA LEU A 38 7.31 -7.30 0.72
C LEU A 38 8.49 -7.45 1.69
N LYS A 39 8.38 -8.33 2.70
CA LYS A 39 9.46 -8.62 3.64
C LYS A 39 10.69 -9.18 2.92
N GLN A 40 10.49 -10.14 2.02
CA GLN A 40 11.56 -10.71 1.20
C GLN A 40 12.16 -9.68 0.26
N HIS A 41 11.34 -8.87 -0.39
CA HIS A 41 11.80 -7.85 -1.33
C HIS A 41 12.65 -6.79 -0.61
N LEU A 42 12.18 -6.27 0.53
CA LEU A 42 12.94 -5.30 1.33
C LEU A 42 14.32 -5.82 1.73
N SER A 43 14.48 -7.11 2.04
CA SER A 43 15.79 -7.69 2.41
C SER A 43 16.81 -7.67 1.26
N THR A 44 16.34 -7.55 0.01
CA THR A 44 17.21 -7.38 -1.17
C THR A 44 17.63 -5.93 -1.40
N LEU A 45 16.95 -4.97 -0.76
CA LEU A 45 17.19 -3.54 -0.92
C LEU A 45 18.11 -3.00 0.17
N VAL A 46 18.88 -1.96 -0.14
CA VAL A 46 19.77 -1.28 0.82
C VAL A 46 18.99 -0.71 2.02
N ILE A 47 17.74 -0.28 1.81
CA ILE A 47 16.89 0.28 2.88
C ILE A 47 16.42 -0.74 3.91
N ASN A 48 16.40 -2.04 3.57
CA ASN A 48 16.07 -3.23 4.37
C ASN A 48 14.84 -3.21 5.30
N SER A 49 14.07 -2.12 5.36
CA SER A 49 12.96 -1.92 6.28
C SER A 49 12.02 -0.81 5.80
N LEU A 50 10.83 -0.74 6.41
CA LEU A 50 9.89 0.39 6.30
C LEU A 50 10.12 1.37 7.45
N ASP A 51 10.11 2.67 7.19
CA ASP A 51 10.22 3.71 8.23
C ASP A 51 8.84 4.22 8.67
N ARG A 52 7.88 4.26 7.75
CA ARG A 52 6.51 4.71 7.98
C ARG A 52 5.49 3.88 7.20
N ILE A 53 4.31 3.72 7.78
CA ILE A 53 3.21 2.97 7.16
C ILE A 53 1.94 3.78 7.31
N LEU A 54 1.41 4.27 6.20
CA LEU A 54 0.17 5.02 6.14
C LEU A 54 -0.97 4.09 5.74
N VAL A 55 -2.02 4.00 6.56
CA VAL A 55 -3.16 3.10 6.29
C VAL A 55 -4.46 3.87 6.34
N SER A 56 -5.31 3.64 5.33
CA SER A 56 -6.65 4.21 5.32
C SER A 56 -7.48 3.71 6.50
N PRO A 57 -8.36 4.54 7.10
CA PRO A 57 -9.21 4.15 8.24
C PRO A 57 -10.35 3.19 7.88
N TYR A 58 -10.46 2.78 6.61
CA TYR A 58 -11.49 1.82 6.17
C TYR A 58 -11.11 0.41 6.60
N VAL A 59 -12.09 -0.37 7.05
CA VAL A 59 -11.86 -1.69 7.68
C VAL A 59 -11.00 -2.61 6.82
N ARG A 60 -11.35 -2.78 5.53
CA ARG A 60 -10.55 -3.56 4.58
C ARG A 60 -9.08 -3.15 4.45
N ALA A 61 -8.76 -1.86 4.60
CA ALA A 61 -7.37 -1.39 4.54
C ALA A 61 -6.63 -1.69 5.85
N GLN A 62 -7.31 -1.52 6.99
CA GLN A 62 -6.78 -1.89 8.31
C GLN A 62 -6.54 -3.41 8.42
N GLU A 63 -7.48 -4.23 7.93
CA GLU A 63 -7.32 -5.68 7.88
C GLU A 63 -6.21 -6.10 6.91
N THR A 64 -6.03 -5.38 5.79
CA THR A 64 -4.89 -5.61 4.89
C THR A 64 -3.58 -5.35 5.61
N PHE A 65 -3.48 -4.22 6.32
CA PHE A 65 -2.31 -3.91 7.14
C PHE A 65 -2.06 -4.97 8.20
N HIS A 66 -3.10 -5.42 8.90
CA HIS A 66 -2.96 -6.46 9.92
C HIS A 66 -2.32 -7.73 9.35
N GLN A 67 -2.76 -8.19 8.16
CA GLN A 67 -2.16 -9.35 7.50
C GLN A 67 -0.72 -9.10 7.05
N VAL A 68 -0.42 -7.89 6.55
CA VAL A 68 0.97 -7.51 6.25
C VAL A 68 1.82 -7.52 7.52
N ASN A 69 1.34 -6.95 8.63
CA ASN A 69 2.05 -6.92 9.89
C ASN A 69 2.27 -8.34 10.45
N GLN A 70 1.31 -9.25 10.29
CA GLN A 70 1.48 -10.66 10.65
C GLN A 70 2.64 -11.33 9.89
N ALA A 71 2.82 -11.05 8.59
CA ALA A 71 3.96 -11.57 7.83
C ALA A 71 5.32 -11.00 8.31
N PHE A 72 5.29 -9.82 8.94
CA PHE A 72 6.43 -9.16 9.59
C PHE A 72 6.53 -9.47 11.08
N ASP A 73 5.97 -10.59 11.55
CA ASP A 73 6.05 -11.02 12.95
C ASP A 73 5.52 -9.98 13.95
N LEU A 74 4.55 -9.15 13.50
CA LEU A 74 3.93 -8.05 14.25
C LEU A 74 4.84 -6.86 14.59
N GLU A 75 5.98 -6.71 13.89
CA GLU A 75 6.98 -5.67 14.18
C GLU A 75 6.72 -4.30 13.51
N LEU A 76 5.60 -4.13 12.81
CA LEU A 76 5.31 -2.90 12.06
C LEU A 76 4.40 -1.90 12.80
N GLU A 77 3.82 -2.28 13.95
CA GLU A 77 2.78 -1.49 14.63
C GLU A 77 3.28 -0.10 15.08
N ASN A 78 4.55 0.01 15.50
CA ASN A 78 5.15 1.27 15.93
C ASN A 78 5.45 2.26 14.78
N LYS A 79 5.25 1.84 13.52
CA LYS A 79 5.45 2.64 12.31
C LYS A 79 4.12 3.03 11.65
N LEU A 80 3.01 2.51 12.19
CA LEU A 80 1.66 2.71 11.67
C LEU A 80 1.17 4.13 11.96
N GLU A 81 0.59 4.74 10.94
CA GLU A 81 -0.24 5.92 11.04
C GLU A 81 -1.54 5.65 10.26
N THR A 82 -2.68 5.75 10.96
CA THR A 82 -3.98 5.74 10.29
C THR A 82 -4.34 7.14 9.86
N TRP A 83 -4.59 7.34 8.56
CA TRP A 83 -4.77 8.67 7.99
C TRP A 83 -6.01 8.79 7.09
N GLU A 84 -6.93 9.69 7.42
CA GLU A 84 -8.15 9.96 6.64
C GLU A 84 -7.85 10.52 5.22
N GLY A 85 -6.67 11.10 5.01
CA GLY A 85 -6.24 11.64 3.70
C GLY A 85 -6.05 10.59 2.60
N ILE A 86 -6.02 9.29 2.95
CA ILE A 86 -5.85 8.17 2.01
C ILE A 86 -7.08 7.25 1.91
N THR A 87 -8.28 7.79 2.16
CA THR A 87 -9.56 7.13 1.81
C THR A 87 -9.79 7.14 0.29
N PRO A 88 -10.82 6.45 -0.26
CA PRO A 88 -11.12 6.53 -1.69
C PRO A 88 -11.39 7.95 -2.21
N TYR A 89 -11.70 8.89 -1.31
CA TYR A 89 -12.01 10.29 -1.62
C TYR A 89 -10.87 11.25 -1.29
N GLY A 90 -9.70 10.72 -0.89
CA GLY A 90 -8.50 11.51 -0.68
C GLY A 90 -7.99 12.16 -1.97
N HIS A 91 -7.07 13.11 -1.82
CA HIS A 91 -6.48 13.82 -2.96
C HIS A 91 -5.00 13.49 -3.09
N ALA A 92 -4.59 13.05 -4.27
CA ALA A 92 -3.19 12.66 -4.53
C ALA A 92 -2.20 13.79 -4.19
N HIS A 93 -2.51 15.05 -4.52
CA HIS A 93 -1.65 16.19 -4.17
C HIS A 93 -1.37 16.27 -2.65
N SER A 94 -2.41 16.13 -1.82
CA SER A 94 -2.24 16.14 -0.35
C SER A 94 -1.39 14.96 0.14
N VAL A 95 -1.45 13.82 -0.54
CA VAL A 95 -0.55 12.68 -0.26
C VAL A 95 0.88 13.02 -0.62
N ILE A 96 1.12 13.71 -1.74
CA ILE A 96 2.47 14.13 -2.14
C ILE A 96 3.02 15.17 -1.17
N ASP A 97 2.25 16.18 -0.81
CA ASP A 97 2.65 17.18 0.20
C ASP A 97 3.08 16.50 1.50
N TYR A 98 2.33 15.48 1.95
CA TYR A 98 2.70 14.76 3.16
C TYR A 98 3.95 13.90 2.98
N LEU A 99 4.13 13.28 1.81
CA LEU A 99 5.36 12.55 1.46
C LEU A 99 6.58 13.48 1.41
N GLU A 100 6.43 14.74 0.99
CA GLU A 100 7.51 15.75 1.05
C GLU A 100 7.93 16.02 2.49
N VAL A 101 6.97 16.21 3.40
CA VAL A 101 7.23 16.39 4.84
C VAL A 101 7.97 15.19 5.41
N LEU A 102 7.48 13.96 5.17
CA LEU A 102 8.13 12.74 5.64
C LEU A 102 9.56 12.62 5.12
N LYS A 103 9.77 12.91 3.83
CA LYS A 103 11.10 12.89 3.21
C LYS A 103 12.03 13.93 3.83
N HIS A 104 11.54 15.14 4.09
CA HIS A 104 12.30 16.19 4.78
C HIS A 104 12.71 15.75 6.20
N ASP A 105 11.83 15.02 6.89
CA ASP A 105 12.10 14.43 8.21
C ASP A 105 13.01 13.19 8.16
N GLY A 106 13.57 12.87 6.98
CA GLY A 106 14.55 11.81 6.81
C GLY A 106 13.96 10.42 6.57
N VAL A 107 12.65 10.30 6.35
CA VAL A 107 11.99 9.03 6.00
C VAL A 107 12.49 8.54 4.65
N LYS A 108 13.00 7.31 4.62
CA LYS A 108 13.60 6.68 3.43
C LYS A 108 12.67 5.68 2.77
N SER A 109 11.74 5.09 3.51
CA SER A 109 10.78 4.09 2.99
C SER A 109 9.38 4.22 3.61
N VAL A 110 8.37 4.28 2.76
CA VAL A 110 6.96 4.39 3.17
C VAL A 110 6.12 3.30 2.51
N LEU A 111 5.23 2.66 3.28
CA LEU A 111 4.14 1.84 2.74
C LEU A 111 2.81 2.60 2.87
N ILE A 112 2.04 2.68 1.79
CA ILE A 112 0.71 3.30 1.77
C ILE A 112 -0.31 2.21 1.43
N ILE A 113 -1.28 1.95 2.31
CA ILE A 113 -2.37 0.98 2.06
C ILE A 113 -3.68 1.76 1.88
N SER A 114 -4.19 1.79 0.65
CA SER A 114 -5.32 2.64 0.25
C SER A 114 -6.23 1.95 -0.78
N HIS A 115 -6.94 2.73 -1.59
CA HIS A 115 -8.07 2.32 -2.43
C HIS A 115 -7.96 2.89 -3.84
N LEU A 116 -8.74 2.34 -4.76
CA LEU A 116 -9.03 3.04 -6.01
C LEU A 116 -10.08 4.16 -5.77
N PRO A 117 -10.00 5.28 -6.51
CA PRO A 117 -9.01 5.56 -7.55
C PRO A 117 -7.64 6.01 -7.00
N LEU A 118 -7.58 6.45 -5.74
CA LEU A 118 -6.44 7.17 -5.15
C LEU A 118 -5.07 6.51 -5.33
N VAL A 119 -4.94 5.18 -5.19
CA VAL A 119 -3.63 4.50 -5.40
C VAL A 119 -3.08 4.73 -6.81
N GLY A 120 -3.96 4.79 -7.83
CA GLY A 120 -3.56 5.08 -9.19
C GLY A 120 -3.26 6.56 -9.40
N GLU A 121 -3.97 7.45 -8.71
CA GLU A 121 -3.75 8.89 -8.75
C GLU A 121 -2.43 9.28 -8.09
N ILE A 122 -2.07 8.68 -6.94
CA ILE A 122 -0.76 8.89 -6.30
C ILE A 122 0.38 8.47 -7.24
N VAL A 123 0.25 7.31 -7.91
CA VAL A 123 1.26 6.89 -8.90
C VAL A 123 1.35 7.87 -10.05
N ALA A 124 0.21 8.33 -10.58
CA ALA A 124 0.19 9.28 -11.69
C ALA A 124 0.85 10.61 -11.32
N GLU A 125 0.57 11.10 -10.12
CA GLU A 125 1.13 12.35 -9.60
C GLU A 125 2.64 12.24 -9.41
N LEU A 126 3.12 11.20 -8.71
CA LEU A 126 4.56 10.96 -8.52
C LEU A 126 5.28 10.78 -9.86
N TYR A 127 4.66 10.05 -10.80
CA TYR A 127 5.28 9.72 -12.09
C TYR A 127 5.22 10.88 -13.09
N GLY A 128 4.36 11.89 -12.85
CA GLY A 128 4.13 13.02 -13.75
C GLY A 128 3.46 12.64 -15.08
N LYS A 129 2.85 11.44 -15.15
CA LYS A 129 2.18 10.87 -16.33
C LYS A 129 1.03 9.99 -15.89
N ARG A 130 0.21 9.54 -16.85
CA ARG A 130 -0.82 8.53 -16.57
C ARG A 130 -0.21 7.29 -15.91
N ASN A 131 -0.82 6.84 -14.82
CA ASN A 131 -0.46 5.59 -14.14
C ASN A 131 -0.52 4.39 -15.12
N PRO A 132 0.58 3.64 -15.30
CA PRO A 132 0.61 2.43 -16.14
C PRO A 132 0.23 1.15 -15.38
N ILE A 133 0.07 1.19 -14.05
CA ILE A 133 -0.05 0.01 -13.19
C ILE A 133 -1.53 -0.37 -12.97
N PRO A 134 -1.93 -1.62 -13.27
CA PRO A 134 -3.26 -2.13 -12.91
C PRO A 134 -3.31 -2.52 -11.42
N PHE A 135 -4.02 -1.73 -10.62
CA PHE A 135 -4.23 -2.02 -9.19
C PHE A 135 -5.39 -2.99 -8.97
N TYR A 136 -5.14 -4.28 -9.18
CA TYR A 136 -5.97 -5.36 -8.61
C TYR A 136 -5.89 -5.35 -7.07
N PRO A 137 -6.85 -5.99 -6.36
CA PRO A 137 -6.74 -6.11 -4.91
C PRO A 137 -5.39 -6.68 -4.48
N ALA A 138 -4.81 -6.12 -3.42
CA ALA A 138 -3.49 -6.44 -2.88
C ALA A 138 -2.28 -6.13 -3.81
N THR A 139 -2.45 -5.53 -4.99
CA THR A 139 -1.31 -5.08 -5.80
C THR A 139 -0.45 -4.07 -5.05
N ILE A 140 0.87 -4.28 -5.04
CA ILE A 140 1.89 -3.34 -4.53
C ILE A 140 2.67 -2.76 -5.71
N ALA A 141 2.82 -1.44 -5.75
CA ALA A 141 3.73 -0.73 -6.65
C ALA A 141 4.91 -0.14 -5.85
N GLN A 142 6.12 -0.23 -6.39
CA GLN A 142 7.30 0.43 -5.82
C GLN A 142 7.75 1.57 -6.73
N LEU A 143 7.90 2.75 -6.14
CA LEU A 143 8.48 3.91 -6.79
C LEU A 143 9.71 4.38 -6.01
N LEU A 144 10.74 4.81 -6.73
CA LEU A 144 11.85 5.55 -6.16
C LEU A 144 11.67 7.03 -6.48
N TRP A 145 11.50 7.85 -5.44
CA TRP A 145 11.24 9.27 -5.57
C TRP A 145 12.32 10.13 -4.92
N ASP A 146 12.89 11.05 -5.69
CA ASP A 146 13.97 11.94 -5.25
C ASP A 146 13.45 13.28 -4.68
N GLY A 147 12.15 13.56 -4.78
CA GLY A 147 11.51 14.83 -4.40
C GLY A 147 11.01 15.63 -5.60
N ASN A 148 11.57 15.40 -6.79
CA ASN A 148 11.21 16.08 -8.04
C ASN A 148 10.78 15.09 -9.13
N LYS A 149 11.46 13.95 -9.22
CA LYS A 149 11.20 12.89 -10.20
C LYS A 149 10.98 11.58 -9.47
N SER A 150 10.08 10.76 -10.00
CA SER A 150 9.95 9.37 -9.60
C SER A 150 10.19 8.41 -10.75
N GLU A 151 10.72 7.24 -10.41
CA GLU A 151 10.84 6.09 -11.28
C GLU A 151 9.99 4.95 -10.70
N ILE A 152 9.16 4.33 -11.55
CA ILE A 152 8.47 3.09 -11.20
C ILE A 152 9.48 1.96 -11.34
N LEU A 153 9.84 1.33 -10.22
CA LEU A 153 10.80 0.22 -10.23
C LEU A 153 10.13 -1.10 -10.59
N MET A 154 8.96 -1.37 -10.00
CA MET A 154 8.19 -2.58 -10.27
C MET A 154 6.77 -2.49 -9.70
N HIS A 155 5.93 -3.46 -10.07
CA HIS A 155 4.71 -3.77 -9.34
C HIS A 155 4.55 -5.29 -9.17
N GLN A 156 3.96 -5.70 -8.07
CA GLN A 156 3.65 -7.09 -7.73
C GLN A 156 2.15 -7.21 -7.48
N ALA A 157 1.46 -7.97 -8.32
CA ALA A 157 0.08 -8.38 -8.06
C ALA A 157 0.09 -9.67 -7.23
N SER A 158 -0.91 -9.84 -6.35
CA SER A 158 -1.13 -11.15 -5.72
C SER A 158 -1.46 -12.16 -6.82
N ARG A 159 -0.69 -13.26 -6.90
CA ARG A 159 -0.97 -14.33 -7.86
C ARG A 159 -2.32 -14.94 -7.52
N GLU A 160 -3.15 -15.23 -8.52
CA GLU A 160 -4.27 -16.15 -8.30
C GLU A 160 -3.69 -17.45 -7.76
N ILE A 161 -4.01 -17.77 -6.50
CA ILE A 161 -3.90 -19.14 -6.03
C ILE A 161 -5.01 -19.85 -6.80
N HIS A 162 -4.73 -20.27 -8.04
CA HIS A 162 -5.63 -21.16 -8.75
C HIS A 162 -5.89 -22.34 -7.81
N LYS A 163 -7.16 -22.51 -7.46
CA LYS A 163 -7.65 -23.72 -6.83
C LYS A 163 -7.14 -24.87 -7.69
N ILE A 164 -6.20 -25.63 -7.15
CA ILE A 164 -6.02 -27.01 -7.57
C ILE A 164 -7.22 -27.71 -6.92
N ASP A 165 -8.27 -27.90 -7.71
CA ASP A 165 -9.32 -28.87 -7.41
C ASP A 165 -8.73 -30.29 -7.44
#